data_AF-A0A7C5ZXU6-F1
#
_entry.id   AF-A0A7C5ZXU6-F1
#
_cell.length_a   1.000
_cell.length_b   1.000
_cell.length_c   1.000
_cell.angle_alpha   90.00
_cell.angle_beta   90.00
_cell.angle_gamma   90.00
#
_symmetry.space_group_name_H-M   'P 1'
#
loop_
_entity.id
_entity.type
_entity.pdbx_description
1 polymer ?
#
loop_
_entity_poly.entity_id
_entity_poly.type
_entity_poly.pdbx_seq_one_letter_code
_entity_poly.pdbx_strand_id
1 'polypeptide(L)'
;MLEKLRIPPCGAYCEACKSYGTTCAGCVETNGNPFFLGGMGLDVCPVWQCAEKHEVEHCGNCSDFPCSEFLSWYDPDRGVVTSLRRAGLLALRKRIGEEAWVRWVKEKKIGFGG
;
A
#
# COMPACT_ATOMS: atom_id res chain seq x y z
N MET A 1 -2.59 -5.02 -20.14
CA MET A 1 -1.45 -5.32 -19.26
C MET A 1 -1.00 -4.00 -18.66
N LEU A 2 -1.40 -3.70 -17.43
CA LEU A 2 -0.77 -2.61 -16.71
C LEU A 2 0.73 -2.87 -16.62
N GLU A 3 1.52 -1.83 -16.87
CA GLU A 3 2.90 -1.84 -16.43
C GLU A 3 2.94 -2.26 -14.96
N LYS A 4 3.89 -3.13 -14.59
CA LYS A 4 4.04 -3.61 -13.22
C LYS A 4 3.93 -2.44 -12.23
N LEU A 5 3.08 -2.61 -11.21
CA LEU A 5 2.95 -1.66 -10.11
C LEU A 5 4.34 -1.32 -9.57
N ARG A 6 4.74 -0.04 -9.65
CA ARG A 6 6.07 0.42 -9.22
C ARG A 6 6.14 0.76 -7.74
N ILE A 7 4.98 0.95 -7.12
CA ILE A 7 4.79 1.27 -5.70
C ILE A 7 3.55 0.51 -5.23
N PRO A 8 3.51 0.01 -3.97
CA PRO A 8 2.33 -0.65 -3.44
C PRO A 8 1.04 0.17 -3.65
N PRO A 9 -0.06 -0.47 -4.08
CA PRO A 9 -1.29 0.23 -4.42
C PRO A 9 -2.05 0.74 -3.18
N CYS A 10 -1.65 0.30 -1.98
CA CYS A 10 -2.33 0.56 -0.72
C CYS A 10 -1.93 1.88 -0.04
N GLY A 11 -1.06 2.70 -0.65
CA GLY A 11 -0.56 3.93 -0.03
C GLY A 11 0.63 3.74 0.91
N ALA A 12 1.20 2.54 0.96
CA ALA A 12 2.48 2.28 1.60
C ALA A 12 3.65 2.55 0.64
N TYR A 13 4.81 2.90 1.21
CA TYR A 13 6.06 3.04 0.46
C TYR A 13 7.14 2.15 1.08
N CYS A 14 7.57 1.12 0.35
CA CYS A 14 8.44 0.07 0.89
C CYS A 14 9.80 0.60 1.34
N GLU A 15 10.45 1.51 0.61
CA GLU A 15 11.75 2.07 1.05
C GLU A 15 11.66 2.88 2.36
N ALA A 16 10.45 3.26 2.81
CA ALA A 16 10.22 3.89 4.12
C ALA A 16 9.62 2.91 5.16
N CYS A 17 9.56 1.61 4.85
CA CYS A 17 9.09 0.56 5.75
C CYS A 17 10.25 -0.01 6.57
N LYS A 18 10.04 -0.23 7.87
CA LYS A 18 11.08 -0.77 8.77
C LYS A 18 11.55 -2.17 8.40
N SER A 19 10.68 -3.00 7.82
CA SER A 19 11.00 -4.38 7.44
C SER A 19 11.64 -4.50 6.06
N TYR A 20 11.65 -3.44 5.26
CA TYR A 20 12.18 -3.48 3.90
C TYR A 20 13.69 -3.63 3.90
N GLY A 21 14.21 -4.53 3.06
CA GLY A 21 15.64 -4.84 2.98
C GLY A 21 16.18 -5.66 4.15
N THR A 22 15.33 -6.04 5.11
CA THR A 22 15.69 -6.93 6.23
C THR A 22 14.90 -8.24 6.14
N THR A 23 13.71 -8.30 6.75
CA THR A 23 12.84 -9.48 6.73
C THR A 23 11.87 -9.49 5.54
N CYS A 24 11.77 -8.39 4.79
CA CYS A 24 10.85 -8.22 3.67
C CYS A 24 11.57 -7.67 2.43
N ALA A 25 11.36 -8.31 1.27
CA ALA A 25 11.89 -7.85 0.00
C ALA A 25 11.09 -6.68 -0.61
N GLY A 26 9.91 -6.37 -0.08
CA GLY A 26 9.01 -5.32 -0.58
C GLY A 26 7.83 -5.87 -1.37
N CYS A 27 6.70 -5.15 -1.38
CA CYS A 27 5.47 -5.68 -1.97
C CYS A 27 5.55 -5.76 -3.50
N VAL A 28 6.37 -4.91 -4.15
CA VAL A 28 6.51 -4.94 -5.62
C VAL A 28 7.33 -6.14 -6.05
N GLU A 29 8.43 -6.37 -5.34
CA GLU A 29 9.38 -7.46 -5.55
C GLU A 29 8.74 -8.83 -5.29
N THR A 30 7.77 -8.86 -4.40
CA THR A 30 7.05 -10.09 -3.99
C THR A 30 5.68 -10.23 -4.65
N ASN A 31 5.29 -9.35 -5.57
CA ASN A 31 3.94 -9.31 -6.18
C ASN A 31 2.81 -9.38 -5.14
N GLY A 32 2.90 -8.53 -4.12
CA GLY A 32 1.91 -8.42 -3.07
C GLY A 32 2.05 -9.42 -1.93
N ASN A 33 3.17 -10.13 -1.80
CA ASN A 33 3.41 -11.11 -0.72
C ASN A 33 4.47 -10.65 0.31
N PRO A 34 4.19 -9.64 1.16
CA PRO A 34 5.10 -9.26 2.24
C PRO A 34 5.15 -10.32 3.35
N PHE A 35 6.27 -10.36 4.08
CA PHE A 35 6.66 -11.42 5.02
C PHE A 35 5.58 -11.87 6.04
N PHE A 36 4.68 -10.98 6.45
CA PHE A 36 3.70 -11.27 7.51
C PHE A 36 2.44 -11.98 6.98
N LEU A 37 2.17 -11.97 5.67
CA LEU A 37 0.93 -12.55 5.13
C LEU A 37 0.79 -14.04 5.40
N GLY A 38 1.90 -14.78 5.40
CA GLY A 38 1.90 -16.21 5.73
C GLY A 38 1.34 -16.48 7.12
N GLY A 39 1.57 -15.59 8.09
CA GLY A 39 0.98 -15.67 9.43
C GLY A 39 -0.54 -15.45 9.46
N MET A 40 -1.10 -14.88 8.40
CA MET A 40 -2.54 -14.68 8.19
C MET A 40 -3.16 -15.77 7.31
N GLY A 41 -2.38 -16.75 6.84
CA GLY A 41 -2.84 -17.77 5.89
C GLY A 41 -3.14 -17.22 4.50
N LEU A 42 -2.48 -16.13 4.09
CA LEU A 42 -2.64 -15.49 2.79
C LEU A 42 -1.35 -15.56 1.97
N ASP A 43 -1.48 -15.89 0.68
CA ASP A 43 -0.35 -15.91 -0.26
C ASP A 43 -0.14 -14.57 -0.98
N VAL A 44 -1.21 -13.78 -1.14
CA VAL A 44 -1.18 -12.47 -1.81
C VAL A 44 -2.06 -11.49 -1.04
N CYS A 45 -1.59 -10.24 -0.90
CA CYS A 45 -2.30 -9.17 -0.24
C CYS A 45 -3.64 -8.89 -0.95
N PRO A 46 -4.78 -8.90 -0.25
CA PRO A 46 -6.09 -8.64 -0.87
C PRO A 46 -6.16 -7.28 -1.57
N VAL A 47 -5.51 -6.26 -1.02
CA VAL A 47 -5.45 -4.92 -1.64
C VAL A 47 -4.60 -4.91 -2.91
N TRP A 48 -3.53 -5.71 -2.96
CA TRP A 48 -2.71 -5.87 -4.17
C TRP A 48 -3.50 -6.55 -5.27
N GLN A 49 -4.09 -7.72 -4.96
CA GLN A 49 -4.89 -8.49 -5.91
C GLN A 49 -6.09 -7.69 -6.43
N CYS A 50 -6.73 -6.90 -5.57
CA CYS A 50 -7.81 -6.01 -5.96
C CYS A 50 -7.35 -4.93 -6.96
N ALA A 51 -6.20 -4.29 -6.72
CA ALA A 51 -5.67 -3.28 -7.63
C ALA A 51 -5.37 -3.84 -9.03
N GLU A 52 -4.79 -5.04 -9.10
CA GLU A 52 -4.55 -5.74 -10.37
C GLU A 52 -5.86 -6.08 -11.09
N LYS A 53 -6.83 -6.65 -10.38
CA LYS A 53 -8.14 -7.01 -10.94
C LYS A 53 -8.90 -5.80 -11.50
N HIS A 54 -8.85 -4.68 -10.79
CA HIS A 54 -9.53 -3.44 -11.17
C HIS A 54 -8.71 -2.57 -12.13
N GLU A 55 -7.53 -3.05 -12.52
CA GLU A 55 -6.62 -2.36 -13.40
C GLU A 55 -6.30 -0.91 -12.96
N VAL A 56 -6.04 -0.73 -11.66
CA VAL A 56 -5.65 0.58 -11.08
C VAL A 56 -4.23 0.56 -10.54
N GLU A 57 -3.47 1.63 -10.78
CA GLU A 57 -2.11 1.79 -10.23
C GLU A 57 -2.10 1.83 -8.69
N HIS A 58 -3.12 2.44 -8.10
CA HIS A 58 -3.28 2.50 -6.66
C HIS A 58 -4.74 2.71 -6.28
N CYS A 59 -5.13 2.32 -5.07
CA CYS A 59 -6.53 2.37 -4.64
C CYS A 59 -7.13 3.78 -4.73
N GLY A 60 -6.32 4.83 -4.56
CA GLY A 60 -6.78 6.22 -4.76
C GLY A 60 -7.35 6.53 -6.16
N ASN A 61 -6.99 5.75 -7.18
CA ASN A 61 -7.49 5.90 -8.55
C ASN A 61 -8.80 5.14 -8.80
N CYS A 62 -9.22 4.27 -7.87
CA CYS A 62 -10.51 3.58 -7.97
C CYS A 62 -11.67 4.58 -7.86
N SER A 63 -12.75 4.34 -8.60
CA SER A 63 -13.99 5.15 -8.54
C SER A 63 -14.64 5.12 -7.17
N ASP A 64 -14.51 3.98 -6.48
CA ASP A 64 -15.21 3.70 -5.23
C ASP A 64 -14.33 4.01 -4.01
N PHE A 65 -13.21 4.71 -4.21
CA PHE A 65 -12.26 5.00 -3.15
C PHE A 65 -12.76 6.10 -2.19
N PRO A 66 -12.70 5.90 -0.86
CA PRO A 66 -12.28 4.68 -0.16
C PRO A 66 -13.41 3.64 -0.06
N CYS A 67 -13.17 2.42 -0.56
CA CYS A 67 -14.17 1.34 -0.50
C CYS A 67 -14.10 0.57 0.83
N SER A 68 -15.17 -0.17 1.15
CA SER A 68 -15.29 -1.00 2.35
C SER A 68 -14.13 -1.99 2.53
N GLU A 69 -13.74 -2.66 1.45
CA GLU A 69 -12.70 -3.69 1.41
C GLU A 69 -11.33 -3.10 1.73
N PHE A 70 -11.06 -1.89 1.22
CA PHE A 70 -9.84 -1.17 1.57
C PHE A 70 -9.85 -0.75 3.04
N LEU A 71 -10.99 -0.24 3.52
CA LEU A 71 -11.12 0.22 4.92
C LEU A 71 -11.05 -0.94 5.92
N SER A 72 -11.49 -2.14 5.56
CA SER A 72 -11.38 -3.36 6.37
C SER A 72 -9.98 -3.96 6.38
N TRP A 73 -9.09 -3.55 5.47
CA TRP A 73 -7.69 -4.01 5.44
C TRP A 73 -6.79 -3.15 6.34
N TYR A 74 -6.94 -3.32 7.64
CA TYR A 74 -6.20 -2.60 8.68
C TYR A 74 -5.42 -3.56 9.58
N ASP A 75 -4.47 -3.02 10.34
CA ASP A 75 -3.76 -3.75 11.38
C ASP A 75 -4.66 -3.95 12.62
N PRO A 76 -5.02 -5.20 12.98
CA PRO A 76 -5.92 -5.47 14.10
C PRO A 76 -5.49 -4.84 15.43
N ASP A 77 -4.19 -4.74 15.69
CA ASP A 77 -3.65 -4.23 16.96
C ASP A 77 -3.75 -2.70 17.07
N ARG A 78 -3.91 -2.01 15.93
CA ARG A 78 -4.01 -0.55 15.85
C ARG A 78 -5.36 -0.06 15.34
N GLY A 79 -6.17 -0.95 14.80
CA GLY A 79 -7.50 -0.66 14.27
C GLY A 79 -7.51 0.13 12.95
N VAL A 80 -8.72 0.59 12.61
CA VAL A 80 -9.06 1.25 11.33
C VAL A 80 -8.24 2.51 11.05
N VAL A 81 -7.62 3.13 12.05
CA VAL A 81 -6.76 4.31 11.85
C VAL A 81 -5.63 4.03 10.87
N THR A 82 -5.16 2.78 10.79
CA THR A 82 -4.09 2.40 9.85
C THR A 82 -4.55 2.39 8.40
N SER A 83 -5.81 2.01 8.11
CA SER A 83 -6.39 2.12 6.76
C SER A 83 -6.77 3.57 6.44
N LEU A 84 -7.27 4.35 7.41
CA LEU A 84 -7.53 5.79 7.23
C LEU A 84 -6.26 6.59 6.91
N ARG A 85 -5.15 6.30 7.59
CA ARG A 85 -3.84 6.90 7.29
C ARG A 85 -3.42 6.61 5.86
N ARG A 86 -3.54 5.35 5.43
CA ARG A 86 -3.26 4.93 4.06
C ARG A 86 -4.19 5.63 3.06
N ALA A 87 -5.46 5.82 3.42
CA ALA A 87 -6.41 6.55 2.59
C ALA A 87 -5.97 8.00 2.34
N GLY A 88 -5.55 8.70 3.40
CA GLY A 88 -5.02 10.07 3.28
C GLY A 88 -3.77 10.16 2.41
N LEU A 89 -2.85 9.19 2.55
CA LEU A 89 -1.66 9.10 1.71
C LEU A 89 -1.99 8.87 0.24
N LEU A 90 -2.98 8.02 -0.05
CA LEU A 90 -3.47 7.78 -1.41
C LEU A 90 -4.17 8.99 -2.01
N ALA A 91 -4.96 9.71 -1.22
CA ALA A 91 -5.61 10.95 -1.66
C ALA A 91 -4.55 12.01 -2.02
N LEU A 92 -3.47 12.11 -1.22
CA LEU A 92 -2.34 12.96 -1.54
C LEU A 92 -1.62 12.49 -2.81
N ARG A 93 -1.30 11.19 -2.94
CA ARG A 93 -0.64 10.60 -4.12
C ARG A 93 -1.39 10.91 -5.40
N LYS A 94 -2.71 10.72 -5.39
CA LYS A 94 -3.60 11.06 -6.51
C LYS A 94 -3.51 12.54 -6.87
N ARG A 95 -3.51 13.42 -5.86
CA ARG A 95 -3.55 14.88 -6.05
C ARG A 95 -2.26 15.44 -6.61
N ILE A 96 -1.10 14.95 -6.15
CA ILE A 96 0.20 15.55 -6.48
C ILE A 96 1.03 14.72 -7.47
N GLY A 97 0.56 13.53 -7.83
CA GLY A 97 1.28 12.58 -8.68
C GLY A 97 2.30 11.75 -7.90
N GLU A 98 2.72 10.63 -8.50
CA GLU A 98 3.59 9.63 -7.87
C GLU A 98 4.95 10.20 -7.44
N GLU A 99 5.67 10.88 -8.34
CA GLU A 99 7.02 11.39 -8.06
C GLU A 99 7.06 12.40 -6.91
N ALA A 100 6.13 13.36 -6.92
CA ALA A 100 6.01 14.37 -5.87
C ALA A 100 5.58 13.73 -4.54
N TRP A 101 4.73 12.71 -4.58
CA TRP A 101 4.33 11.95 -3.40
C TRP A 101 5.48 11.17 -2.78
N VAL A 102 6.30 10.49 -3.58
CA VAL A 102 7.51 9.81 -3.10
C VAL A 102 8.46 10.80 -2.42
N ARG A 103 8.71 11.94 -3.07
CA ARG A 103 9.54 13.01 -2.49
C ARG A 103 8.97 13.48 -1.15
N TRP A 104 7.67 13.75 -1.09
CA TRP A 104 7.00 14.21 0.13
C TRP A 104 7.06 13.20 1.27
N VAL A 105 6.82 11.91 0.98
CA VAL A 105 6.93 10.79 1.95
C VAL A 105 8.34 10.74 2.55
N LYS A 106 9.37 10.87 1.71
CA LYS A 106 10.78 10.90 2.13
C LYS A 106 11.08 12.14 2.98
N GLU A 107 10.72 13.33 2.52
CA GLU A 107 10.96 14.61 3.21
C GLU A 107 10.28 14.66 4.59
N LYS A 108 9.05 14.18 4.68
CA LYS A 108 8.27 14.16 5.94
C LYS A 108 8.53 12.93 6.80
N LYS A 109 9.46 12.06 6.40
CA LYS A 109 9.87 10.85 7.12
C LYS A 109 8.68 9.97 7.50
N ILE A 110 7.76 9.79 6.56
CA ILE A 110 6.54 9.00 6.75
C ILE A 110 6.91 7.51 6.75
N GLY A 111 6.96 6.89 7.93
CA GLY A 111 7.35 5.48 8.08
C GLY A 111 6.21 4.47 7.92
N PHE A 112 6.55 3.21 7.65
CA PHE A 112 5.62 2.09 7.58
C PHE A 112 6.15 0.87 8.36
N GLY A 113 5.28 -0.09 8.69
CA GLY A 113 5.69 -1.31 9.40
C GLY A 113 6.10 -1.08 10.86
N GLY A 114 5.46 -0.13 11.54
CA GLY A 114 5.51 0.00 13.00
C GLY A 114 4.36 -0.71 13.67
#